data_AF-A0A7S3P6U2-F1
#
_entry.id   AF-A0A7S3P6U2-F1
#
_cell.length_a   1.000
_cell.length_b   1.000
_cell.length_c   1.000
_cell.angle_alpha   90.00
_cell.angle_beta   90.00
_cell.angle_gamma   90.00
#
_symmetry.space_group_name_H-M   'P 1'
#
loop_
_entity.id
_entity.type
_entity.pdbx_description
1 polymer ?
#
loop_
_entity_poly.entity_id
_entity_poly.type
_entity_poly.pdbx_seq_one_letter_code
_entity_poly.pdbx_strand_id
1 'polypeptide(L)'
;PDPRPIETKKNPEPRTHTTTHHTKNTSTSVVNHHHHRSQQVAVCTAGMVAVFADRTTMRRSLFFSLFFVLRQGQSFVPSTRPWFAIDAPAPASRFRHDQVLRSNGASSSSRTDDMEITDEKLYEIARRLKLEIFDLEEGIFGFDSQDPVYGLEVIQTEIPLSSENPSLGLVLTEMAGNKDGRGLVLVSEVTGNAKNARSSPILVGDVITGVRTSDGSLRERTTGLNYDRTVEAVGDVKEAALKGDGTLHLELNRLVKRATIQVQVVQPGKNVTTIEALAGENLRRLLLRKDIRLYNRKTKRFDMPYATGDCAGEGLCGTCLVAVNEGMDLLNPKDGAEELITRGRPLSWRASCRTVVGSNNEGGTIQVRVQPQSDFEDELNPRVKSVKRKE
;
A
#
# COMPACT_ATOMS: atom_id res chain seq x y z
N PRO A 1 -38.35 -26.11 83.30
CA PRO A 1 -38.68 -27.28 82.47
C PRO A 1 -37.77 -27.34 81.24
N ASP A 2 -36.61 -28.00 81.39
CA ASP A 2 -35.98 -28.79 80.32
C ASP A 2 -36.86 -30.07 80.13
N PRO A 3 -36.89 -30.81 78.99
CA PRO A 3 -35.70 -31.23 78.24
C PRO A 3 -35.80 -31.33 76.68
N ARG A 4 -34.62 -31.20 76.05
CA ARG A 4 -33.88 -32.06 75.07
C ARG A 4 -34.53 -33.39 74.54
N PRO A 5 -33.83 -34.26 73.75
CA PRO A 5 -33.20 -34.18 72.40
C PRO A 5 -33.43 -35.50 71.58
N ILE A 6 -32.98 -35.65 70.31
CA ILE A 6 -32.58 -36.95 69.66
C ILE A 6 -31.68 -36.63 68.44
N GLU A 7 -30.76 -37.46 67.93
CA GLU A 7 -29.60 -38.21 68.43
C GLU A 7 -28.84 -38.69 67.15
N THR A 8 -27.54 -38.89 67.27
CA THR A 8 -26.54 -39.25 66.25
C THR A 8 -26.57 -40.71 65.77
N LYS A 9 -25.98 -41.00 64.58
CA LYS A 9 -25.14 -42.18 64.18
C LYS A 9 -25.00 -42.19 62.64
N LYS A 10 -23.95 -42.64 61.94
CA LYS A 10 -22.61 -43.23 62.19
C LYS A 10 -21.91 -43.27 60.81
N ASN A 11 -20.59 -43.10 60.75
CA ASN A 11 -19.74 -43.39 59.58
C ASN A 11 -19.56 -44.92 59.40
N PRO A 12 -19.26 -45.45 58.19
CA PRO A 12 -17.85 -45.69 57.83
C PRO A 12 -17.49 -45.56 56.32
N GLU A 13 -16.18 -45.37 56.07
CA GLU A 13 -15.44 -45.41 54.79
C GLU A 13 -15.34 -46.85 54.17
N PRO A 14 -14.42 -47.14 53.22
CA PRO A 14 -14.49 -46.87 51.78
C PRO A 14 -14.38 -48.18 50.95
N ARG A 15 -14.72 -48.17 49.66
CA ARG A 15 -14.34 -49.28 48.74
C ARG A 15 -13.82 -48.80 47.39
N THR A 16 -12.65 -49.36 47.12
CA THR A 16 -11.84 -49.38 45.92
C THR A 16 -12.52 -50.08 44.75
N HIS A 17 -12.26 -49.62 43.52
CA HIS A 17 -12.30 -50.49 42.35
C HIS A 17 -11.01 -50.36 41.54
N THR A 18 -10.34 -51.50 41.50
CA THR A 18 -9.25 -51.95 40.64
C THR A 18 -9.66 -51.99 39.16
N THR A 19 -8.71 -51.76 38.26
CA THR A 19 -8.74 -52.40 36.94
C THR A 19 -7.32 -52.65 36.44
N THR A 20 -7.03 -53.92 36.18
CA THR A 20 -5.78 -54.50 35.70
C THR A 20 -5.83 -54.78 34.19
N HIS A 21 -4.69 -54.52 33.53
CA HIS A 21 -4.07 -55.08 32.31
C HIS A 21 -4.82 -56.09 31.40
N HIS A 22 -4.71 -55.89 30.08
CA HIS A 22 -3.84 -56.68 29.17
C HIS A 22 -3.86 -56.14 27.71
N THR A 23 -2.71 -55.73 27.13
CA THR A 23 -1.98 -56.29 25.95
C THR A 23 -2.75 -56.37 24.61
N LYS A 24 -2.25 -56.04 23.41
CA LYS A 24 -0.92 -56.25 22.78
C LYS A 24 -0.87 -55.47 21.43
N ASN A 25 0.35 -55.05 21.02
CA ASN A 25 0.92 -54.93 19.66
C ASN A 25 0.25 -53.96 18.64
N THR A 26 0.93 -53.20 17.76
CA THR A 26 2.15 -53.48 16.98
C THR A 26 2.72 -52.20 16.33
N SER A 27 4.05 -52.15 16.21
CA SER A 27 4.88 -51.52 15.17
C SER A 27 4.71 -50.03 14.78
N THR A 28 5.71 -49.22 15.10
CA THR A 28 6.55 -48.56 14.06
C THR A 28 7.87 -48.07 14.65
N SER A 29 8.87 -48.06 13.78
CA SER A 29 10.30 -48.25 14.03
C SER A 29 11.08 -47.00 14.41
N VAL A 30 12.05 -47.22 15.30
CA VAL A 30 13.23 -46.41 15.59
C VAL A 30 14.16 -46.37 14.37
N VAL A 31 14.76 -45.22 14.05
CA VAL A 31 16.07 -45.18 13.39
C VAL A 31 16.96 -44.14 14.09
N ASN A 32 18.12 -44.63 14.49
CA ASN A 32 19.16 -43.94 15.25
C ASN A 32 20.32 -43.50 14.34
N HIS A 33 21.18 -42.66 14.90
CA HIS A 33 22.37 -42.04 14.34
C HIS A 33 23.46 -42.96 13.70
N HIS A 34 24.22 -42.30 12.81
CA HIS A 34 25.68 -42.34 12.60
C HIS A 34 26.34 -43.17 11.46
N HIS A 35 27.15 -42.41 10.70
CA HIS A 35 28.54 -42.66 10.26
C HIS A 35 28.85 -43.20 8.83
N HIS A 36 29.64 -42.37 8.15
CA HIS A 36 30.83 -42.61 7.33
C HIS A 36 30.77 -42.99 5.83
N ARG A 37 31.70 -42.29 5.11
CA ARG A 37 32.38 -42.58 3.82
C ARG A 37 31.57 -42.30 2.54
N SER A 38 32.14 -41.83 1.42
CA SER A 38 33.41 -41.16 1.03
C SER A 38 33.42 -41.11 -0.51
N GLN A 39 33.86 -39.99 -1.12
CA GLN A 39 34.59 -39.83 -2.41
C GLN A 39 34.37 -38.39 -2.91
N GLN A 40 35.35 -37.47 -2.82
CA GLN A 40 36.47 -37.18 -3.75
C GLN A 40 36.00 -36.60 -5.11
N VAL A 41 36.58 -35.60 -5.79
CA VAL A 41 37.70 -34.62 -5.70
C VAL A 41 37.40 -33.60 -6.84
N ALA A 42 37.53 -32.27 -6.68
CA ALA A 42 38.67 -31.42 -7.11
C ALA A 42 38.35 -29.98 -6.66
N VAL A 43 39.10 -29.32 -5.75
CA VAL A 43 40.42 -28.68 -5.87
C VAL A 43 40.52 -27.64 -7.01
N CYS A 44 40.43 -26.36 -6.63
CA CYS A 44 41.46 -25.35 -6.95
C CYS A 44 41.47 -24.25 -5.88
N THR A 45 42.58 -24.23 -5.12
CA THR A 45 43.19 -23.15 -4.32
C THR A 45 43.39 -21.88 -5.17
N ALA A 46 43.56 -20.63 -4.73
CA ALA A 46 44.12 -19.97 -3.54
C ALA A 46 43.58 -18.50 -3.57
N GLY A 47 43.66 -17.63 -2.57
CA GLY A 47 44.47 -17.60 -1.37
C GLY A 47 44.04 -16.45 -0.48
N MET A 48 44.49 -16.54 0.77
CA MET A 48 44.17 -15.72 1.92
C MET A 48 45.33 -14.74 2.15
N VAL A 49 45.06 -13.44 2.32
CA VAL A 49 45.93 -12.56 3.10
C VAL A 49 45.04 -11.68 3.97
N ALA A 50 45.05 -11.98 5.26
CA ALA A 50 44.56 -11.11 6.32
C ALA A 50 45.69 -10.15 6.72
N VAL A 51 45.37 -8.86 6.84
CA VAL A 51 46.21 -7.89 7.55
C VAL A 51 45.40 -7.36 8.72
N PHE A 52 45.79 -7.81 9.92
CA PHE A 52 45.49 -7.17 11.19
C PHE A 52 46.26 -5.86 11.29
N ALA A 53 45.62 -4.76 11.70
CA ALA A 53 46.31 -3.60 12.23
C ALA A 53 45.53 -3.03 13.42
N ASP A 54 46.22 -3.08 14.55
CA ASP A 54 45.78 -2.75 15.91
C ASP A 54 45.71 -1.25 16.16
N ARG A 55 44.91 -0.86 17.15
CA ARG A 55 44.77 0.51 17.67
C ARG A 55 45.92 0.84 18.62
N THR A 56 46.18 2.15 18.74
CA THR A 56 46.90 2.87 19.82
C THR A 56 48.37 3.20 19.59
N THR A 57 48.67 4.42 19.13
CA THR A 57 49.71 5.26 19.77
C THR A 57 49.46 6.75 19.51
N MET A 58 49.80 7.53 20.54
CA MET A 58 49.60 8.95 20.80
C MET A 58 50.43 9.94 19.96
N ARG A 59 49.87 11.16 19.86
CA ARG A 59 50.47 12.50 20.08
C ARG A 59 51.28 13.20 18.96
N ARG A 60 50.71 14.39 18.66
CA ARG A 60 51.29 15.75 18.68
C ARG A 60 51.83 16.38 17.39
N SER A 61 51.17 17.49 17.07
CA SER A 61 51.72 18.81 16.72
C SER A 61 52.23 19.06 15.29
N LEU A 62 51.50 19.92 14.56
CA LEU A 62 51.89 21.31 14.18
C LEU A 62 50.90 21.80 13.09
N PHE A 63 50.06 22.80 13.40
CA PHE A 63 50.21 24.18 12.92
C PHE A 63 50.38 24.28 11.39
N PHE A 64 49.33 24.70 10.68
CA PHE A 64 49.40 25.84 9.76
C PHE A 64 48.00 26.38 9.46
N SER A 65 47.88 27.69 9.64
CA SER A 65 46.72 28.54 9.44
C SER A 65 46.36 28.68 7.95
N LEU A 66 45.08 28.82 7.63
CA LEU A 66 44.66 29.88 6.71
C LEU A 66 43.20 30.30 6.98
N PHE A 67 43.08 31.52 7.48
CA PHE A 67 41.86 32.31 7.49
C PHE A 67 41.47 32.66 6.04
N PHE A 68 40.21 32.46 5.66
CA PHE A 68 39.56 33.35 4.69
C PHE A 68 38.12 33.59 5.14
N VAL A 69 37.92 34.79 5.69
CA VAL A 69 36.62 35.40 5.94
C VAL A 69 36.16 36.02 4.63
N LEU A 70 34.99 35.65 4.12
CA LEU A 70 34.18 36.56 3.31
C LEU A 70 32.71 36.37 3.63
N ARG A 71 32.13 37.48 4.06
CA ARG A 71 30.76 37.70 4.55
C ARG A 71 30.03 38.50 3.48
N GLN A 72 29.12 37.87 2.73
CA GLN A 72 27.92 38.47 2.10
C GLN A 72 26.95 37.28 1.90
N GLY A 73 25.72 37.24 2.41
CA GLY A 73 24.80 38.33 2.66
C GLY A 73 23.80 38.47 1.50
N GLN A 74 23.20 37.38 1.00
CA GLN A 74 21.95 37.45 0.23
C GLN A 74 21.04 36.27 0.57
N SER A 75 19.87 36.62 1.07
CA SER A 75 18.68 35.81 1.25
C SER A 75 18.25 35.19 -0.08
N PHE A 76 18.39 33.87 -0.20
CA PHE A 76 17.82 33.10 -1.29
C PHE A 76 16.34 32.85 -0.98
N VAL A 77 15.47 33.65 -1.58
CA VAL A 77 14.03 33.37 -1.66
C VAL A 77 13.88 32.25 -2.71
N PRO A 78 13.40 31.05 -2.38
CA PRO A 78 13.07 30.09 -3.42
C PRO A 78 11.86 30.65 -4.18
N SER A 79 12.08 31.07 -5.43
CA SER A 79 10.99 31.47 -6.30
C SER A 79 10.13 30.25 -6.58
N THR A 80 8.97 30.19 -5.95
CA THR A 80 7.88 29.31 -6.32
C THR A 80 7.35 29.74 -7.69
N ARG A 81 7.95 29.20 -8.75
CA ARG A 81 7.30 29.09 -10.05
C ARG A 81 7.10 27.60 -10.31
N PRO A 82 5.87 27.07 -10.28
CA PRO A 82 5.63 25.73 -10.79
C PRO A 82 5.89 25.77 -12.29
N TRP A 83 6.88 25.01 -12.75
CA TRP A 83 7.03 24.66 -14.16
C TRP A 83 6.23 23.38 -14.42
N PHE A 84 5.50 23.39 -15.55
CA PHE A 84 4.52 22.42 -16.03
C PHE A 84 3.11 22.53 -15.43
N ALA A 85 2.40 23.60 -15.81
CA ALA A 85 1.00 23.45 -16.17
C ALA A 85 0.95 22.73 -17.52
N ILE A 86 0.24 21.60 -17.60
CA ILE A 86 -0.13 21.01 -18.88
C ILE A 86 -1.16 21.96 -19.47
N ASP A 87 -0.79 22.70 -20.51
CA ASP A 87 -1.74 23.49 -21.28
C ASP A 87 -2.78 22.55 -21.87
N ALA A 88 -4.04 22.76 -21.52
CA ALA A 88 -5.17 22.04 -22.09
C ALA A 88 -5.18 22.25 -23.62
N PRO A 89 -5.24 21.19 -24.44
CA PRO A 89 -5.27 21.37 -25.88
C PRO A 89 -6.64 21.86 -26.36
N ALA A 90 -6.62 22.72 -27.37
CA ALA A 90 -7.77 23.11 -28.18
C ALA A 90 -8.40 21.87 -28.87
N PRO A 91 -9.70 21.90 -29.21
CA PRO A 91 -10.42 20.71 -29.69
C PRO A 91 -9.78 20.12 -30.96
N ALA A 92 -9.62 18.79 -30.92
CA ALA A 92 -8.92 17.98 -31.93
C ALA A 92 -9.47 18.20 -33.35
N SER A 93 -8.59 18.52 -34.29
CA SER A 93 -8.89 18.51 -35.72
C SER A 93 -8.94 17.07 -36.24
N ARG A 94 -10.14 16.59 -36.57
CA ARG A 94 -10.36 15.31 -37.28
C ARG A 94 -9.88 15.44 -38.73
N PHE A 95 -8.87 14.66 -39.12
CA PHE A 95 -8.62 14.35 -40.54
C PHE A 95 -9.61 13.27 -40.98
N ARG A 96 -10.60 13.65 -41.79
CA ARG A 96 -11.47 12.71 -42.53
C ARG A 96 -10.96 12.56 -43.96
N HIS A 97 -10.71 11.32 -44.38
CA HIS A 97 -10.79 10.98 -45.79
C HIS A 97 -12.26 10.81 -46.17
N ASP A 98 -12.84 11.84 -46.80
CA ASP A 98 -14.08 11.72 -47.54
C ASP A 98 -13.77 11.17 -48.93
N GLN A 99 -14.43 10.06 -49.30
CA GLN A 99 -15.11 9.97 -50.59
C GLN A 99 -16.09 8.78 -50.65
N VAL A 100 -17.33 9.11 -51.09
CA VAL A 100 -18.22 8.30 -51.95
C VAL A 100 -19.18 7.32 -51.24
N LEU A 101 -20.37 7.79 -50.80
CA LEU A 101 -21.66 7.72 -51.53
C LEU A 101 -22.86 8.07 -50.64
N ARG A 102 -23.71 8.96 -51.15
CA ARG A 102 -25.03 9.29 -50.60
C ARG A 102 -26.04 8.18 -50.92
N SER A 103 -26.76 7.72 -49.91
CA SER A 103 -28.19 7.39 -50.05
C SER A 103 -28.91 7.46 -48.70
N ASN A 104 -30.11 8.03 -48.75
CA ASN A 104 -31.00 8.41 -47.66
C ASN A 104 -31.41 7.27 -46.71
N GLY A 105 -31.67 7.60 -45.44
CA GLY A 105 -32.42 6.74 -44.52
C GLY A 105 -32.36 7.23 -43.08
N ALA A 106 -33.49 7.70 -42.57
CA ALA A 106 -33.67 8.28 -41.24
C ALA A 106 -33.26 7.34 -40.07
N SER A 107 -32.53 7.89 -39.09
CA SER A 107 -32.49 7.57 -37.65
C SER A 107 -31.09 7.85 -37.08
N SER A 108 -30.81 9.09 -36.65
CA SER A 108 -29.49 9.40 -36.08
C SER A 108 -29.46 10.57 -35.10
N SER A 109 -30.51 10.76 -34.29
CA SER A 109 -30.50 11.81 -33.26
C SER A 109 -30.04 11.34 -31.88
N SER A 110 -29.75 10.05 -31.66
CA SER A 110 -29.26 9.56 -30.35
C SER A 110 -27.74 9.37 -30.30
N ARG A 111 -27.10 9.13 -31.45
CA ARG A 111 -25.68 8.76 -31.53
C ARG A 111 -24.71 9.93 -31.36
N THR A 112 -25.15 11.15 -31.65
CA THR A 112 -24.33 12.37 -31.48
C THR A 112 -24.23 12.75 -30.02
N ASP A 113 -25.35 12.63 -29.30
CA ASP A 113 -25.48 13.07 -27.91
C ASP A 113 -24.68 12.13 -26.99
N ASP A 114 -24.75 10.81 -27.22
CA ASP A 114 -23.98 9.81 -26.46
C ASP A 114 -22.45 9.98 -26.62
N MET A 115 -22.00 10.44 -27.79
CA MET A 115 -20.58 10.62 -28.09
C MET A 115 -20.03 11.90 -27.43
N GLU A 116 -20.79 13.01 -27.46
CA GLU A 116 -20.41 14.25 -26.80
C GLU A 116 -20.32 14.08 -25.27
N ILE A 117 -21.26 13.34 -24.66
CA ILE A 117 -21.25 13.03 -23.22
C ILE A 117 -20.03 12.18 -22.82
N THR A 118 -19.62 11.26 -23.68
CA THR A 118 -18.46 10.39 -23.41
C THR A 118 -17.15 11.18 -23.44
N ASP A 119 -16.99 12.07 -24.41
CA ASP A 119 -15.80 12.92 -24.54
C ASP A 119 -15.67 13.92 -23.38
N GLU A 120 -16.78 14.50 -22.92
CA GLU A 120 -16.80 15.36 -21.72
C GLU A 120 -16.33 14.60 -20.47
N LYS A 121 -16.83 13.37 -20.28
CA LYS A 121 -16.44 12.52 -19.15
C LYS A 121 -14.94 12.17 -19.19
N LEU A 122 -14.42 11.83 -20.37
CA LEU A 122 -12.99 11.53 -20.53
C LEU A 122 -12.12 12.76 -20.23
N TYR A 123 -12.56 13.95 -20.65
CA TYR A 123 -11.88 15.20 -20.32
C TYR A 123 -11.87 15.50 -18.82
N GLU A 124 -12.99 15.23 -18.14
CA GLU A 124 -13.11 15.39 -16.69
C GLU A 124 -12.17 14.45 -15.91
N ILE A 125 -12.00 13.21 -16.40
CA ILE A 125 -11.05 12.24 -15.84
C ILE A 125 -9.62 12.69 -16.12
N ALA A 126 -9.31 13.05 -17.36
CA ALA A 126 -7.98 13.48 -17.77
C ALA A 126 -7.47 14.68 -16.96
N ARG A 127 -8.34 15.68 -16.72
CA ARG A 127 -8.01 16.86 -15.91
C ARG A 127 -7.66 16.52 -14.46
N ARG A 128 -8.15 15.40 -13.93
CA ARG A 128 -7.86 14.95 -12.56
C ARG A 128 -6.63 14.07 -12.47
N LEU A 129 -6.06 13.62 -13.57
CA LEU A 129 -4.84 12.81 -13.59
C LEU A 129 -3.62 13.71 -13.73
N LYS A 130 -2.56 13.39 -12.99
CA LYS A 130 -1.21 13.95 -13.19
C LYS A 130 -0.23 12.81 -13.39
N LEU A 131 0.75 13.02 -14.26
CA LEU A 131 1.88 12.11 -14.42
C LEU A 131 2.98 12.54 -13.45
N GLU A 132 3.37 11.65 -12.54
CA GLU A 132 4.44 11.86 -11.57
C GLU A 132 5.62 10.91 -11.82
N ILE A 133 6.81 11.36 -11.43
CA ILE A 133 8.01 10.52 -11.43
C ILE A 133 8.06 9.80 -10.09
N PHE A 134 7.95 8.47 -10.13
CA PHE A 134 8.01 7.61 -8.94
C PHE A 134 9.45 7.22 -8.61
N ASP A 135 10.27 6.98 -9.64
CA ASP A 135 11.69 6.70 -9.49
C ASP A 135 12.48 7.58 -10.46
N LEU A 136 13.33 8.45 -9.91
CA LEU A 136 14.17 9.36 -10.69
C LEU A 136 15.35 8.65 -11.34
N GLU A 137 15.84 7.56 -10.73
CA GLU A 137 17.00 6.81 -11.21
C GLU A 137 16.58 5.89 -12.36
N GLU A 138 15.44 5.22 -12.21
CA GLU A 138 14.88 4.32 -13.23
C GLU A 138 14.01 5.06 -14.27
N GLY A 139 13.74 6.35 -14.06
CA GLY A 139 12.89 7.16 -14.94
C GLY A 139 11.45 6.64 -14.99
N ILE A 140 10.97 6.05 -13.89
CA ILE A 140 9.67 5.42 -13.80
C ILE A 140 8.60 6.49 -13.59
N PHE A 141 7.65 6.55 -14.53
CA PHE A 141 6.46 7.37 -14.42
C PHE A 141 5.28 6.57 -13.88
N GLY A 142 4.41 7.25 -13.15
CA GLY A 142 3.12 6.74 -12.69
C GLY A 142 2.08 7.85 -12.69
N PHE A 143 0.82 7.48 -12.76
CA PHE A 143 -0.25 8.45 -12.57
C PHE A 143 -0.53 8.64 -11.08
N ASP A 144 -0.96 9.84 -10.72
CA ASP A 144 -1.57 10.16 -9.43
C ASP A 144 -2.78 11.09 -9.64
N SER A 145 -3.65 11.19 -8.65
CA SER A 145 -4.80 12.11 -8.68
C SER A 145 -4.38 13.54 -8.30
N GLN A 146 -4.80 14.52 -9.09
CA GLN A 146 -4.68 15.95 -8.74
C GLN A 146 -5.70 16.35 -7.66
N ASP A 147 -6.85 15.69 -7.62
CA ASP A 147 -7.91 15.96 -6.66
C ASP A 147 -7.82 14.98 -5.49
N PRO A 148 -7.64 15.45 -4.24
CA PRO A 148 -7.54 14.58 -3.07
C PRO A 148 -8.79 13.73 -2.80
N VAL A 149 -9.96 14.10 -3.35
CA VAL A 149 -11.22 13.35 -3.24
C VAL A 149 -11.20 12.07 -4.08
N TYR A 150 -10.30 11.99 -5.06
CA TYR A 150 -10.13 10.82 -5.91
C TYR A 150 -8.81 10.12 -5.61
N GLY A 151 -8.77 8.82 -5.84
CA GLY A 151 -7.59 7.98 -5.74
C GLY A 151 -7.47 7.10 -6.99
N LEU A 152 -6.32 6.47 -7.15
CA LEU A 152 -6.11 5.51 -8.22
C LEU A 152 -6.19 4.10 -7.66
N GLU A 153 -6.98 3.28 -8.34
CA GLU A 153 -7.04 1.84 -8.13
C GLU A 153 -6.32 1.14 -9.28
N VAL A 154 -5.44 0.19 -8.95
CA VAL A 154 -4.75 -0.64 -9.93
C VAL A 154 -5.63 -1.85 -10.20
N ILE A 155 -6.18 -1.92 -11.41
CA ILE A 155 -7.03 -3.01 -11.88
C ILE A 155 -6.18 -3.95 -12.73
N GLN A 156 -6.27 -5.25 -12.44
CA GLN A 156 -5.65 -6.29 -13.24
C GLN A 156 -6.74 -7.13 -13.90
N THR A 157 -6.63 -7.31 -15.21
CA THR A 157 -7.65 -8.01 -16.00
C THR A 157 -7.01 -8.86 -17.09
N GLU A 158 -7.77 -9.87 -17.54
CA GLU A 158 -7.35 -10.85 -18.52
C GLU A 158 -8.29 -10.83 -19.71
N ILE A 159 -7.77 -10.56 -20.91
CA ILE A 159 -8.55 -10.61 -22.14
C ILE A 159 -8.23 -11.92 -22.87
N PRO A 160 -9.22 -12.82 -23.02
CA PRO A 160 -9.05 -14.00 -23.85
C PRO A 160 -9.02 -13.58 -25.33
N LEU A 161 -8.04 -14.11 -26.05
CA LEU A 161 -7.86 -13.92 -27.49
C LEU A 161 -8.15 -15.24 -28.20
N SER A 162 -8.79 -15.15 -29.36
CA SER A 162 -8.97 -16.28 -30.27
C SER A 162 -8.30 -15.97 -31.60
N SER A 163 -7.75 -16.99 -32.25
CA SER A 163 -7.23 -16.89 -33.62
C SER A 163 -8.30 -16.47 -34.63
N GLU A 164 -9.58 -16.76 -34.36
CA GLU A 164 -10.71 -16.38 -35.21
C GLU A 164 -11.11 -14.90 -35.04
N ASN A 165 -10.91 -14.34 -33.83
CA ASN A 165 -11.22 -12.94 -33.50
C ASN A 165 -10.06 -12.34 -32.69
N PRO A 166 -8.95 -11.94 -33.35
CA PRO A 166 -7.75 -11.43 -32.68
C PRO A 166 -7.90 -10.00 -32.15
N SER A 167 -9.06 -9.36 -32.36
CA SER A 167 -9.31 -8.00 -31.89
C SER A 167 -9.43 -7.96 -30.37
N LEU A 168 -8.77 -7.01 -29.73
CA LEU A 168 -8.98 -6.74 -28.30
C LEU A 168 -10.38 -6.19 -28.04
N GLY A 169 -10.86 -5.31 -28.92
CA GLY A 169 -12.10 -4.58 -28.71
C GLY A 169 -11.95 -3.42 -27.73
N LEU A 170 -10.78 -2.77 -27.70
CA LEU A 170 -10.56 -1.53 -26.96
C LEU A 170 -10.46 -0.37 -27.96
N VAL A 171 -11.23 0.68 -27.70
CA VAL A 171 -11.04 1.97 -28.37
C VAL A 171 -10.34 2.88 -27.39
N LEU A 172 -9.23 3.47 -27.84
CA LEU A 172 -8.39 4.34 -27.05
C LEU A 172 -8.48 5.77 -27.59
N THR A 173 -8.42 6.75 -26.68
CA THR A 173 -8.40 8.18 -27.03
C THR A 173 -7.25 8.85 -26.30
N GLU A 174 -6.43 9.59 -27.06
CA GLU A 174 -5.36 10.41 -26.50
C GLU A 174 -5.90 11.74 -25.99
N MET A 175 -5.81 11.96 -24.68
CA MET A 175 -6.30 13.16 -24.02
C MET A 175 -5.22 14.24 -23.91
N ALA A 176 -3.96 13.82 -23.88
CA ALA A 176 -2.80 14.69 -23.89
C ALA A 176 -1.64 13.96 -24.56
N GLY A 177 -0.84 14.68 -25.34
CA GLY A 177 0.28 14.14 -26.08
C GLY A 177 1.38 15.17 -26.27
N ASN A 178 2.62 14.71 -26.25
CA ASN A 178 3.79 15.52 -26.55
C ASN A 178 4.67 14.81 -27.61
N LYS A 179 5.46 15.59 -28.35
CA LYS A 179 6.36 15.09 -29.41
C LYS A 179 7.42 14.12 -28.90
N ASP A 180 7.69 14.12 -27.60
CA ASP A 180 8.63 13.21 -26.94
C ASP A 180 8.08 11.77 -26.81
N GLY A 181 6.85 11.53 -27.29
CA GLY A 181 6.16 10.24 -27.21
C GLY A 181 5.56 9.97 -25.84
N ARG A 182 5.42 11.01 -25.01
CA ARG A 182 4.68 10.96 -23.74
C ARG A 182 3.25 11.42 -23.95
N GLY A 183 2.32 10.78 -23.26
CA GLY A 183 0.91 11.12 -23.35
C GLY A 183 0.04 10.51 -22.26
N LEU A 184 -1.24 10.80 -22.37
CA LEU A 184 -2.31 10.22 -21.56
C LEU A 184 -3.33 9.62 -22.51
N VAL A 185 -3.42 8.29 -22.48
CA VAL A 185 -4.33 7.52 -23.33
C VAL A 185 -5.37 6.86 -22.43
N LEU A 186 -6.64 7.15 -22.68
CA LEU A 186 -7.77 6.59 -21.96
C LEU A 186 -8.54 5.61 -22.83
N VAL A 187 -9.16 4.62 -22.19
CA VAL A 187 -10.17 3.77 -22.84
C VAL A 187 -11.44 4.59 -23.06
N SER A 188 -11.82 4.82 -24.31
CA SER A 188 -13.05 5.55 -24.67
C SER A 188 -14.23 4.62 -24.93
N GLU A 189 -13.98 3.40 -25.41
CA GLU A 189 -15.02 2.40 -25.65
C GLU A 189 -14.49 0.98 -25.44
N VAL A 190 -15.36 0.10 -24.93
CA VAL A 190 -15.07 -1.32 -24.71
C VAL A 190 -16.04 -2.17 -25.53
N THR A 191 -15.50 -3.00 -26.41
CA THR A 191 -16.18 -3.87 -27.39
C THR A 191 -15.51 -5.25 -27.42
N GLY A 192 -16.03 -6.17 -28.25
CA GLY A 192 -15.37 -7.44 -28.55
C GLY A 192 -14.90 -8.26 -27.32
N ASN A 193 -13.69 -8.79 -27.40
CA ASN A 193 -13.10 -9.64 -26.35
C ASN A 193 -12.90 -8.91 -25.02
N ALA A 194 -12.64 -7.60 -25.03
CA ALA A 194 -12.47 -6.77 -23.84
C ALA A 194 -13.76 -6.68 -22.99
N LYS A 195 -14.95 -6.86 -23.58
CA LYS A 195 -16.19 -7.00 -22.79
C LYS A 195 -16.23 -8.28 -21.96
N ASN A 196 -15.53 -9.32 -22.41
CA ASN A 196 -15.45 -10.62 -21.77
C ASN A 196 -14.18 -10.75 -20.92
N ALA A 197 -13.57 -9.62 -20.54
CA ALA A 197 -12.38 -9.62 -19.71
C ALA A 197 -12.66 -10.28 -18.35
N ARG A 198 -11.72 -11.10 -17.88
CA ARG A 198 -11.84 -11.88 -16.64
C ARG A 198 -11.22 -11.11 -15.47
N SER A 199 -11.59 -11.49 -14.26
CA SER A 199 -11.18 -10.87 -12.98
C SER A 199 -11.78 -9.50 -12.69
N SER A 200 -11.68 -8.55 -13.61
CA SER A 200 -12.28 -7.21 -13.46
C SER A 200 -12.68 -6.60 -14.80
N PRO A 201 -13.86 -5.97 -14.91
CA PRO A 201 -14.30 -5.35 -16.14
C PRO A 201 -13.47 -4.09 -16.43
N ILE A 202 -13.19 -3.87 -17.71
CA ILE A 202 -12.57 -2.63 -18.22
C ILE A 202 -13.67 -1.59 -18.37
N LEU A 203 -13.42 -0.38 -17.89
CA LEU A 203 -14.38 0.73 -17.94
C LEU A 203 -13.84 1.88 -18.78
N VAL A 204 -14.77 2.67 -19.32
CA VAL A 204 -14.46 3.93 -20.00
C VAL A 204 -13.81 4.89 -19.01
N GLY A 205 -12.65 5.43 -19.38
CA GLY A 205 -11.81 6.29 -18.55
C GLY A 205 -10.66 5.58 -17.84
N ASP A 206 -10.54 4.26 -17.97
CA ASP A 206 -9.37 3.53 -17.47
C ASP A 206 -8.11 3.88 -18.30
N VAL A 207 -6.96 3.92 -17.63
CA VAL A 207 -5.65 4.18 -18.27
C VAL A 207 -4.86 2.88 -18.32
N ILE A 208 -4.37 2.46 -19.49
CA ILE A 208 -3.50 1.28 -19.60
C ILE A 208 -2.11 1.63 -19.09
N THR A 209 -1.66 0.99 -18.01
CA THR A 209 -0.34 1.24 -17.40
C THR A 209 0.67 0.15 -17.71
N GLY A 210 0.21 -1.06 -18.00
CA GLY A 210 1.07 -2.18 -18.39
C GLY A 210 0.32 -3.30 -19.11
N VAL A 211 1.07 -4.07 -19.88
CA VAL A 211 0.58 -5.18 -20.69
C VAL A 211 1.56 -6.34 -20.58
N ARG A 212 1.07 -7.56 -20.42
CA ARG A 212 1.95 -8.75 -20.37
C ARG A 212 1.26 -10.00 -20.94
N THR A 213 2.08 -10.93 -21.42
CA THR A 213 1.64 -12.30 -21.71
C THR A 213 1.39 -13.07 -20.40
N SER A 214 0.62 -14.14 -20.47
CA SER A 214 0.30 -14.96 -19.28
C SER A 214 1.47 -15.74 -18.70
N ASP A 215 2.36 -16.20 -19.57
CA ASP A 215 3.63 -16.82 -19.22
C ASP A 215 4.64 -15.80 -18.66
N GLY A 216 4.32 -14.50 -18.76
CA GLY A 216 5.19 -13.40 -18.35
C GLY A 216 6.45 -13.23 -19.20
N SER A 217 6.54 -13.91 -20.35
CA SER A 217 7.70 -13.86 -21.24
C SER A 217 7.92 -12.48 -21.85
N LEU A 218 6.84 -11.73 -22.09
CA LEU A 218 6.89 -10.34 -22.54
C LEU A 218 6.03 -9.47 -21.65
N ARG A 219 6.62 -8.36 -21.18
CA ARG A 219 5.96 -7.35 -20.35
C ARG A 219 6.38 -5.97 -20.83
N GLU A 220 5.40 -5.19 -21.23
CA GLU A 220 5.59 -3.80 -21.63
C GLU A 220 4.91 -2.86 -20.64
N ARG A 221 5.57 -1.74 -20.35
CA ARG A 221 5.00 -0.67 -19.53
C ARG A 221 4.52 0.44 -20.45
N THR A 222 3.21 0.70 -20.42
CA THR A 222 2.58 1.73 -21.25
C THR A 222 2.32 3.04 -20.51
N THR A 223 2.70 3.10 -19.23
CA THR A 223 2.45 4.26 -18.38
C THR A 223 3.09 5.53 -18.96
N GLY A 224 2.26 6.53 -19.26
CA GLY A 224 2.72 7.82 -19.75
C GLY A 224 3.15 7.84 -21.22
N LEU A 225 2.88 6.77 -21.98
CA LEU A 225 3.11 6.73 -23.43
C LEU A 225 1.99 7.46 -24.19
N ASN A 226 2.30 7.98 -25.37
CA ASN A 226 1.31 8.51 -26.30
C ASN A 226 0.50 7.38 -26.98
N TYR A 227 -0.47 7.75 -27.81
CA TYR A 227 -1.33 6.78 -28.50
C TYR A 227 -0.55 5.75 -29.29
N ASP A 228 0.31 6.21 -30.21
CA ASP A 228 1.02 5.35 -31.14
C ASP A 228 1.87 4.30 -30.42
N ARG A 229 2.67 4.72 -29.42
CA ARG A 229 3.51 3.81 -28.64
C ARG A 229 2.71 2.88 -27.75
N THR A 230 1.56 3.33 -27.24
CA THR A 230 0.66 2.47 -26.45
C THR A 230 0.09 1.37 -27.33
N VAL A 231 -0.37 1.70 -28.54
CA VAL A 231 -0.92 0.74 -29.50
C VAL A 231 0.15 -0.25 -29.97
N GLU A 232 1.37 0.23 -30.25
CA GLU A 232 2.53 -0.61 -30.60
C GLU A 232 2.84 -1.61 -29.48
N ALA A 233 3.05 -1.14 -28.25
CA ALA A 233 3.36 -2.00 -27.10
C ALA A 233 2.24 -3.03 -26.82
N VAL A 234 0.98 -2.61 -26.87
CA VAL A 234 -0.16 -3.54 -26.72
C VAL A 234 -0.20 -4.54 -27.88
N GLY A 235 0.12 -4.10 -29.10
CA GLY A 235 0.16 -4.90 -30.32
C GLY A 235 1.18 -6.01 -30.25
N ASP A 236 2.41 -5.70 -29.84
CA ASP A 236 3.51 -6.66 -29.73
C ASP A 236 3.20 -7.77 -28.72
N VAL A 237 2.69 -7.40 -27.55
CA VAL A 237 2.30 -8.38 -26.52
C VAL A 237 1.10 -9.20 -26.97
N LYS A 238 0.14 -8.61 -27.67
CA LYS A 238 -1.00 -9.33 -28.25
C LYS A 238 -0.54 -10.37 -29.28
N GLU A 239 0.41 -10.04 -30.15
CA GLU A 239 0.96 -11.00 -31.11
C GLU A 239 1.72 -12.14 -30.43
N ALA A 240 2.47 -11.85 -29.37
CA ALA A 240 3.12 -12.87 -28.55
C ALA A 240 2.07 -13.77 -27.85
N ALA A 241 1.03 -13.20 -27.26
CA ALA A 241 -0.05 -13.92 -26.60
C ALA A 241 -0.81 -14.84 -27.58
N LEU A 242 -1.07 -14.39 -28.81
CA LEU A 242 -1.72 -15.21 -29.86
C LEU A 242 -0.87 -16.41 -30.31
N LYS A 243 0.46 -16.30 -30.26
CA LYS A 243 1.37 -17.42 -30.53
C LYS A 243 1.47 -18.40 -29.35
N GLY A 244 1.17 -17.91 -28.14
CA GLY A 244 1.20 -18.66 -26.90
C GLY A 244 -0.16 -19.27 -26.55
N ASP A 245 -0.67 -18.91 -25.38
CA ASP A 245 -1.88 -19.47 -24.76
C ASP A 245 -3.17 -18.71 -25.11
N GLY A 246 -3.06 -17.62 -25.87
CA GLY A 246 -4.19 -16.78 -26.24
C GLY A 246 -4.74 -15.93 -25.09
N THR A 247 -3.97 -15.64 -24.03
CA THR A 247 -4.44 -14.75 -22.94
C THR A 247 -3.53 -13.54 -22.79
N LEU A 248 -4.14 -12.34 -22.82
CA LEU A 248 -3.45 -11.08 -22.58
C LEU A 248 -3.80 -10.52 -21.20
N HIS A 249 -2.81 -10.19 -20.39
CA HIS A 249 -3.02 -9.51 -19.11
C HIS A 249 -2.80 -8.01 -19.27
N LEU A 250 -3.75 -7.22 -18.77
CA LEU A 250 -3.66 -5.77 -18.70
C LEU A 250 -3.62 -5.31 -17.26
N GLU A 251 -2.80 -4.29 -17.02
CA GLU A 251 -2.78 -3.49 -15.81
C GLU A 251 -3.30 -2.10 -16.16
N LEU A 252 -4.30 -1.64 -15.41
CA LEU A 252 -5.03 -0.41 -15.66
C LEU A 252 -5.05 0.45 -14.39
N ASN A 253 -4.91 1.76 -14.53
CA ASN A 253 -5.22 2.70 -13.47
C ASN A 253 -6.64 3.25 -13.67
N ARG A 254 -7.48 3.07 -12.66
CA ARG A 254 -8.84 3.62 -12.61
C ARG A 254 -8.91 4.76 -11.60
N LEU A 255 -9.45 5.89 -12.03
CA LEU A 255 -9.76 7.00 -11.14
C LEU A 255 -11.05 6.70 -10.37
N VAL A 256 -10.94 6.51 -9.05
CA VAL A 256 -12.06 6.15 -8.18
C VAL A 256 -12.25 7.23 -7.13
N LYS A 257 -13.51 7.57 -6.84
CA LYS A 257 -13.83 8.48 -5.74
C LYS A 257 -13.52 7.79 -4.41
N ARG A 258 -12.79 8.49 -3.54
CA ARG A 258 -12.43 7.99 -2.21
C ARG A 258 -13.62 8.03 -1.29
N ALA A 259 -13.86 6.95 -0.55
CA ALA A 259 -14.89 6.93 0.46
C ALA A 259 -14.53 7.85 1.64
N THR A 260 -15.55 8.45 2.24
CA THR A 260 -15.40 9.25 3.46
C THR A 260 -15.54 8.35 4.69
N ILE A 261 -14.65 8.53 5.65
CA ILE A 261 -14.61 7.77 6.90
C ILE A 261 -14.66 8.74 8.07
N GLN A 262 -15.56 8.48 9.01
CA GLN A 262 -15.70 9.26 10.23
C GLN A 262 -14.77 8.69 11.30
N VAL A 263 -13.81 9.50 11.76
CA VAL A 263 -12.85 9.12 12.79
C VAL A 263 -13.26 9.78 14.10
N GLN A 264 -13.78 9.00 15.03
CA GLN A 264 -14.09 9.45 16.39
C GLN A 264 -12.83 9.34 17.25
N VAL A 265 -12.28 10.48 17.65
CA VAL A 265 -11.06 10.54 18.44
C VAL A 265 -11.36 10.75 19.91
N VAL A 266 -11.01 9.77 20.73
CA VAL A 266 -11.13 9.83 22.19
C VAL A 266 -9.82 10.37 22.77
N GLN A 267 -9.89 11.56 23.36
CA GLN A 267 -8.75 12.20 24.02
C GLN A 267 -8.64 11.81 25.52
N PRO A 268 -7.45 11.94 26.14
CA PRO A 268 -7.29 11.81 27.58
C PRO A 268 -8.23 12.79 28.31
N GLY A 269 -9.10 12.28 29.18
CA GLY A 269 -10.21 13.04 29.77
C GLY A 269 -11.60 12.76 29.15
N LYS A 270 -11.69 11.81 28.20
CA LYS A 270 -12.93 11.32 27.56
C LYS A 270 -13.67 12.31 26.64
N ASN A 271 -13.02 13.39 26.22
CA ASN A 271 -13.57 14.22 25.15
C ASN A 271 -13.50 13.45 23.82
N VAL A 272 -14.63 13.37 23.12
CA VAL A 272 -14.74 12.74 21.80
C VAL A 272 -14.83 13.83 20.74
N THR A 273 -13.96 13.77 19.75
CA THR A 273 -13.96 14.68 18.60
C THR A 273 -14.10 13.87 17.32
N THR A 274 -15.11 14.17 16.52
CA THR A 274 -15.29 13.52 15.22
C THR A 274 -14.57 14.33 14.14
N ILE A 275 -13.74 13.66 13.35
CA ILE A 275 -13.07 14.24 12.19
C ILE A 275 -13.33 13.40 10.95
N GLU A 276 -13.40 14.05 9.80
CA GLU A 276 -13.54 13.39 8.52
C GLU A 276 -12.17 13.03 7.93
N ALA A 277 -12.09 11.81 7.40
CA ALA A 277 -10.94 11.26 6.69
C ALA A 277 -11.37 10.74 5.32
N LEU A 278 -10.47 10.80 4.35
CA LEU A 278 -10.64 10.11 3.07
C LEU A 278 -9.91 8.76 3.12
N ALA A 279 -10.50 7.73 2.51
CA ALA A 279 -9.92 6.40 2.40
C ALA A 279 -8.53 6.42 1.76
N GLY A 280 -7.50 5.84 2.36
CA GLY A 280 -6.09 5.97 1.97
C GLY A 280 -5.32 7.04 2.74
N GLU A 281 -5.94 7.82 3.64
CA GLU A 281 -5.22 8.79 4.46
C GLU A 281 -4.42 8.13 5.60
N ASN A 282 -3.22 8.65 5.84
CA ASN A 282 -2.40 8.28 6.99
C ASN A 282 -2.97 8.88 8.28
N LEU A 283 -3.23 8.02 9.28
CA LEU A 283 -3.91 8.41 10.52
C LEU A 283 -3.11 9.45 11.31
N ARG A 284 -1.79 9.31 11.44
CA ARG A 284 -0.96 10.30 12.14
C ARG A 284 -1.06 11.67 11.49
N ARG A 285 -0.88 11.74 10.16
CA ARG A 285 -0.92 13.00 9.42
C ARG A 285 -2.29 13.66 9.56
N LEU A 286 -3.37 12.88 9.49
CA LEU A 286 -4.73 13.35 9.72
C LEU A 286 -4.91 13.96 11.11
N LEU A 287 -4.51 13.25 12.17
CA LEU A 287 -4.64 13.73 13.55
C LEU A 287 -3.86 15.03 13.76
N LEU A 288 -2.61 15.11 13.27
CA LEU A 288 -1.80 16.32 13.38
C LEU A 288 -2.36 17.50 12.58
N ARG A 289 -2.89 17.25 11.38
CA ARG A 289 -3.51 18.28 10.53
C ARG A 289 -4.76 18.88 11.16
N LYS A 290 -5.51 18.08 11.93
CA LYS A 290 -6.69 18.50 12.69
C LYS A 290 -6.36 19.03 14.08
N ASP A 291 -5.09 19.33 14.35
CA ASP A 291 -4.57 19.82 15.64
C ASP A 291 -4.93 18.92 16.84
N ILE A 292 -5.10 17.62 16.59
CA ILE A 292 -5.32 16.65 17.66
C ILE A 292 -3.98 16.31 18.28
N ARG A 293 -3.90 16.55 19.59
CA ARG A 293 -2.70 16.30 20.38
C ARG A 293 -2.40 14.80 20.50
N LEU A 294 -1.67 14.27 19.54
CA LEU A 294 -1.20 12.88 19.54
C LEU A 294 -0.09 12.65 20.59
N TYR A 295 0.75 13.65 20.82
CA TYR A 295 1.94 13.54 21.68
C TYR A 295 1.76 14.23 23.03
N ASN A 296 2.27 13.58 24.08
CA ASN A 296 2.39 14.13 25.43
C ASN A 296 3.87 14.22 25.82
N ARG A 297 4.20 15.05 26.82
CA ARG A 297 5.55 15.15 27.40
C ARG A 297 6.10 13.77 27.81
N LYS A 298 5.23 12.87 28.26
CA LYS A 298 5.59 11.50 28.64
C LYS A 298 5.81 10.54 27.46
N THR A 299 5.22 10.84 26.28
CA THR A 299 5.37 10.01 25.07
C THR A 299 6.43 10.55 24.13
N LYS A 300 7.06 11.70 24.46
CA LYS A 300 8.15 12.27 23.68
C LYS A 300 9.43 11.46 23.89
N ARG A 301 10.13 11.24 22.80
CA ARG A 301 11.47 10.65 22.79
C ARG A 301 12.46 11.65 23.44
N PHE A 302 13.08 11.26 24.56
CA PHE A 302 13.99 12.13 25.33
C PHE A 302 15.43 12.11 24.80
N ASP A 303 15.83 11.04 24.11
CA ASP A 303 17.18 10.83 23.55
C ASP A 303 17.40 11.51 22.19
N MET A 304 16.45 12.36 21.74
CA MET A 304 16.55 13.13 20.51
C MET A 304 16.67 14.62 20.82
N PRO A 305 17.90 15.15 21.02
CA PRO A 305 18.14 16.45 21.64
C PRO A 305 17.73 17.67 20.79
N TYR A 306 17.37 17.51 19.50
CA TYR A 306 17.16 18.65 18.58
C TYR A 306 15.89 18.63 17.71
N ALA A 307 14.95 17.70 17.87
CA ALA A 307 13.76 17.67 17.00
C ALA A 307 12.57 17.00 17.69
N THR A 308 11.45 17.73 17.80
CA THR A 308 10.03 17.35 18.07
C THR A 308 9.67 16.37 19.21
N GLY A 309 10.55 15.44 19.58
CA GLY A 309 10.30 14.30 20.47
C GLY A 309 9.67 13.12 19.74
N ASP A 310 9.78 13.02 18.41
CA ASP A 310 9.24 11.92 17.61
C ASP A 310 10.16 11.58 16.41
N CYS A 311 9.88 10.48 15.70
CA CYS A 311 10.61 10.13 14.48
C CYS A 311 9.95 10.70 13.21
N ALA A 312 9.19 11.79 13.32
CA ALA A 312 8.46 12.43 12.22
C ALA A 312 7.48 11.55 11.39
N GLY A 313 7.29 10.28 11.74
CA GLY A 313 6.46 9.33 10.98
C GLY A 313 7.22 8.14 10.40
N GLU A 314 8.55 8.06 10.54
CA GLU A 314 9.40 6.99 9.98
C GLU A 314 9.10 5.58 10.53
N GLY A 315 8.24 5.45 11.54
CA GLY A 315 7.87 4.14 12.09
C GLY A 315 8.97 3.46 12.91
N LEU A 316 9.81 4.24 13.62
CA LEU A 316 10.91 3.69 14.41
C LEU A 316 10.76 3.88 15.94
N CYS A 317 10.03 4.90 16.39
CA CYS A 317 10.08 5.34 17.80
C CYS A 317 8.93 4.88 18.70
N GLY A 318 7.80 4.42 18.14
CA GLY A 318 6.63 4.01 18.93
C GLY A 318 5.96 5.11 19.75
N THR A 319 6.20 6.39 19.46
CA THR A 319 5.60 7.52 20.21
C THR A 319 4.20 7.90 19.74
N CYS A 320 3.80 7.49 18.53
CA CYS A 320 2.53 7.83 17.87
C CYS A 320 1.46 6.73 18.02
N LEU A 321 1.43 6.06 19.17
CA LEU A 321 0.52 4.95 19.40
C LEU A 321 -0.91 5.43 19.66
N VAL A 322 -1.86 4.68 19.09
CA VAL A 322 -3.30 4.85 19.29
C VAL A 322 -3.91 3.49 19.62
N ALA A 323 -4.98 3.48 20.43
CA ALA A 323 -5.79 2.29 20.62
C ALA A 323 -7.03 2.38 19.75
N VAL A 324 -7.30 1.37 18.94
CA VAL A 324 -8.49 1.28 18.11
C VAL A 324 -9.56 0.56 18.91
N ASN A 325 -10.64 1.25 19.23
CA ASN A 325 -11.76 0.68 19.97
C ASN A 325 -12.76 0.01 19.02
N GLU A 326 -13.00 0.64 17.86
CA GLU A 326 -13.97 0.20 16.85
C GLU A 326 -13.42 0.45 15.44
N GLY A 327 -13.80 -0.39 14.47
CA GLY A 327 -13.46 -0.22 13.06
C GLY A 327 -12.03 -0.62 12.67
N MET A 328 -11.50 -1.68 13.28
CA MET A 328 -10.15 -2.20 12.97
C MET A 328 -10.06 -2.76 11.54
N ASP A 329 -11.16 -3.31 11.05
CA ASP A 329 -11.39 -3.84 9.70
C ASP A 329 -11.26 -2.77 8.60
N LEU A 330 -11.55 -1.51 8.92
CA LEU A 330 -11.38 -0.38 8.01
C LEU A 330 -9.92 0.10 7.90
N LEU A 331 -8.99 -0.49 8.64
CA LEU A 331 -7.58 -0.11 8.64
C LEU A 331 -6.73 -1.10 7.84
N ASN A 332 -5.61 -0.63 7.30
CA ASN A 332 -4.64 -1.52 6.67
C ASN A 332 -4.11 -2.58 7.67
N PRO A 333 -3.73 -3.79 7.20
CA PRO A 333 -3.09 -4.79 8.05
C PRO A 333 -1.79 -4.25 8.64
N LYS A 334 -1.39 -4.80 9.78
CA LYS A 334 -0.09 -4.49 10.41
C LYS A 334 1.04 -5.04 9.53
N ASP A 335 2.08 -4.25 9.37
CA ASP A 335 3.33 -4.74 8.79
C ASP A 335 4.31 -5.20 9.89
N GLY A 336 5.36 -5.91 9.49
CA GLY A 336 6.33 -6.46 10.44
C GLY A 336 7.03 -5.40 11.30
N ALA A 337 7.21 -4.18 10.79
CA ALA A 337 7.79 -3.09 11.57
C ALA A 337 6.80 -2.58 12.65
N GLU A 338 5.52 -2.42 12.30
CA GLU A 338 4.45 -2.08 13.25
C GLU A 338 4.30 -3.15 14.33
N GLU A 339 4.41 -4.43 13.98
CA GLU A 339 4.39 -5.53 14.95
C GLU A 339 5.53 -5.44 15.96
N LEU A 340 6.75 -5.07 15.53
CA LEU A 340 7.87 -4.84 16.43
C LEU A 340 7.61 -3.68 17.40
N ILE A 341 7.03 -2.59 16.92
CA ILE A 341 6.68 -1.41 17.75
C ILE A 341 5.59 -1.73 18.77
N THR A 342 4.61 -2.53 18.37
CA THR A 342 3.43 -2.89 19.17
C THR A 342 3.62 -4.18 19.97
N ARG A 343 4.80 -4.80 19.91
CA ARG A 343 5.13 -6.01 20.66
C ARG A 343 4.93 -5.81 22.17
N GLY A 344 4.23 -6.76 22.80
CA GLY A 344 3.92 -6.70 24.23
C GLY A 344 2.80 -5.71 24.61
N ARG A 345 2.12 -5.12 23.63
CA ARG A 345 0.97 -4.22 23.84
C ARG A 345 -0.33 -4.91 23.39
N PRO A 346 -1.51 -4.41 23.79
CA PRO A 346 -2.79 -4.97 23.35
C PRO A 346 -2.91 -4.99 21.81
N LEU A 347 -3.59 -6.02 21.27
CA LEU A 347 -3.76 -6.19 19.82
C LEU A 347 -4.47 -5.01 19.15
N SER A 348 -5.34 -4.32 19.91
CA SER A 348 -6.06 -3.12 19.47
C SER A 348 -5.15 -1.91 19.23
N TRP A 349 -3.89 -1.94 19.67
CA TRP A 349 -2.98 -0.81 19.50
C TRP A 349 -2.38 -0.81 18.11
N ARG A 350 -2.32 0.39 17.54
CA ARG A 350 -1.74 0.68 16.23
C ARG A 350 -0.70 1.79 16.34
N ALA A 351 0.31 1.75 15.48
CA ALA A 351 1.20 2.88 15.26
C ALA A 351 0.57 3.80 14.20
N SER A 352 -0.03 4.91 14.62
CA SER A 352 -0.79 5.78 13.70
C SER A 352 0.02 6.29 12.50
N CYS A 353 1.36 6.34 12.57
CA CYS A 353 2.21 6.69 11.43
C CYS A 353 2.28 5.60 10.35
N ARG A 354 2.01 4.34 10.67
CA ARG A 354 1.94 3.20 9.73
C ARG A 354 0.51 2.77 9.43
N THR A 355 -0.46 3.39 10.09
CA THR A 355 -1.89 3.14 9.89
C THR A 355 -2.45 4.02 8.79
N VAL A 356 -3.09 3.39 7.81
CA VAL A 356 -3.87 4.00 6.75
C VAL A 356 -5.34 3.67 7.00
N VAL A 357 -6.19 4.70 6.96
CA VAL A 357 -7.63 4.60 7.17
C VAL A 357 -8.31 4.31 5.83
N GLY A 358 -9.20 3.32 5.74
CA GLY A 358 -9.93 2.98 4.52
C GLY A 358 -9.09 2.29 3.46
N SER A 359 -8.31 1.27 3.82
CA SER A 359 -7.41 0.59 2.85
C SER A 359 -8.14 0.01 1.65
N ASN A 360 -9.40 -0.42 1.83
CA ASN A 360 -10.22 -1.05 0.79
C ASN A 360 -11.16 -0.06 0.10
N ASN A 361 -10.96 1.25 0.29
CA ASN A 361 -11.85 2.30 -0.18
C ASN A 361 -13.31 2.18 0.31
N GLU A 362 -13.52 1.53 1.46
CA GLU A 362 -14.82 1.40 2.11
C GLU A 362 -15.07 2.56 3.09
N GLY A 363 -16.29 3.09 3.07
CA GLY A 363 -16.73 4.11 4.01
C GLY A 363 -17.12 3.50 5.34
N GLY A 364 -17.07 4.29 6.41
CA GLY A 364 -17.48 3.79 7.72
C GLY A 364 -17.11 4.73 8.85
N THR A 365 -17.15 4.20 10.08
CA THR A 365 -16.78 4.92 11.28
C THR A 365 -15.73 4.12 12.04
N ILE A 366 -14.66 4.78 12.46
CA ILE A 366 -13.65 4.21 13.35
C ILE A 366 -13.60 5.00 14.66
N GLN A 367 -13.34 4.32 15.76
CA GLN A 367 -13.10 4.98 17.04
C GLN A 367 -11.67 4.72 17.49
N VAL A 368 -10.90 5.81 17.63
CA VAL A 368 -9.49 5.76 18.00
C VAL A 368 -9.25 6.57 19.26
N ARG A 369 -8.53 5.99 20.20
CA ARG A 369 -8.08 6.66 21.41
C ARG A 369 -6.63 7.05 21.28
N VAL A 370 -6.34 8.33 21.45
CA VAL A 370 -4.96 8.84 21.44
C VAL A 370 -4.32 8.68 22.81
N GLN A 371 -2.99 8.55 22.82
CA GLN A 371 -2.19 8.41 24.05
C GLN A 371 -2.66 7.25 24.97
N PRO A 372 -2.90 6.04 24.45
CA PRO A 372 -3.42 4.94 25.27
C PRO A 372 -2.46 4.53 26.40
N GLN A 373 -1.19 4.92 26.31
CA GLN A 373 -0.15 4.72 27.32
C GLN A 373 -0.38 5.51 28.61
N SER A 374 -1.18 6.58 28.59
CA SER A 374 -1.44 7.41 29.79
C SER A 374 -2.19 6.67 30.89
N ASP A 375 -2.85 5.55 30.57
CA ASP A 375 -3.63 4.79 31.55
C ASP A 375 -2.81 3.75 32.29
N PHE A 376 -1.65 3.39 31.75
CA PHE A 376 -0.78 2.34 32.28
C PHE A 376 0.38 2.94 33.10
N GLU A 377 0.13 4.06 33.79
CA GLU A 377 1.19 4.80 34.50
C GLU A 377 1.93 3.93 35.52
N ASP A 378 1.23 2.97 36.15
CA ASP A 378 1.82 2.04 37.10
C ASP A 378 2.59 0.90 36.44
N GLU A 379 2.13 0.35 35.31
CA GLU A 379 2.80 -0.77 34.61
C GLU A 379 4.05 -0.34 33.81
N LEU A 380 4.13 0.93 33.42
CA LEU A 380 5.30 1.52 32.75
C LEU A 380 6.37 2.02 33.74
N ASN A 381 6.10 1.96 35.04
CA ASN A 381 7.08 2.30 36.06
C ASN A 381 8.13 1.17 36.16
N PRO A 382 9.42 1.42 35.91
CA PRO A 382 10.46 0.38 36.03
C PRO A 382 10.59 -0.19 37.45
N ARG A 383 9.96 0.43 38.45
CA ARG A 383 9.88 -0.07 39.84
C ARG A 383 8.71 -1.02 40.08
N VAL A 384 7.74 -1.10 39.17
CA VAL A 384 6.60 -2.02 39.27
C VAL A 384 6.97 -3.27 38.49
N LYS A 385 7.15 -4.39 39.21
CA LYS A 385 7.32 -5.70 38.57
C LYS A 385 6.05 -5.98 37.80
N SER A 386 6.18 -6.25 36.49
CA SER A 386 5.08 -6.56 35.58
C SER A 386 4.07 -7.47 36.28
N VAL A 387 2.86 -6.97 36.54
CA VAL A 387 1.80 -7.78 37.10
C VAL A 387 1.45 -8.79 36.01
N LYS A 388 1.92 -10.04 36.15
CA LYS A 388 1.45 -11.13 35.32
C LYS A 388 -0.07 -11.16 35.48
N ARG A 389 -0.81 -10.77 34.44
CA ARG A 389 -2.26 -10.97 34.41
C ARG A 389 -2.51 -12.45 34.72
N LYS A 390 -3.18 -12.73 35.82
CA LYS A 390 -3.87 -14.01 36.00
C LYS A 390 -5.04 -13.97 35.03
N GLU A 391 -5.07 -14.97 34.15
CA GLU A 391 -6.17 -15.26 33.22
C GLU A 391 -7.51 -15.40 33.94
#